data_AF-A0A2V7JA10-F1
#
_entry.id   AF-A0A2V7JA10-F1
#
_cell.length_a   1.000
_cell.length_b   1.000
_cell.length_c   1.000
_cell.angle_alpha   90.00
_cell.angle_beta   90.00
_cell.angle_gamma   90.00
#
_symmetry.space_group_name_H-M   'P 1'
#
loop_
_entity.id
_entity.type
_entity.pdbx_description
1 polymer ?
#
loop_
_entity_poly.entity_id
_entity_poly.type
_entity_poly.pdbx_seq_one_letter_code
_entity_poly.pdbx_strand_id
1 'polypeptide(L)'
;MKRSTGITLAVIAAIIALFFYMSTARATQECTVCVEFNGRSNCATAAGRTAAEATETAHTTACGPVVSGMNETIACGNRAPVSVQCRKR
;
A
#
# COMPACT_ATOMS: atom_id res chain seq x y z
N MET A 1 -31.67 -8.60 -27.20
CA MET A 1 -31.51 -8.86 -25.75
C MET A 1 -32.78 -8.42 -25.04
N LYS A 2 -33.38 -9.24 -24.17
CA LYS A 2 -34.57 -8.82 -23.40
C LYS A 2 -34.19 -7.64 -22.50
N ARG A 3 -35.05 -6.63 -22.38
CA ARG A 3 -34.84 -5.45 -21.51
C ARG A 3 -34.44 -5.86 -20.09
N SER A 4 -34.99 -6.95 -19.57
CA SER A 4 -34.62 -7.52 -18.26
C SER A 4 -33.15 -7.92 -18.17
N THR A 5 -32.60 -8.58 -19.18
CA THR A 5 -31.18 -8.99 -19.22
C THR A 5 -30.23 -7.78 -19.22
N GLY A 6 -30.60 -6.70 -19.91
CA GLY A 6 -29.83 -5.46 -19.92
C GLY A 6 -29.79 -4.77 -18.56
N ILE A 7 -30.93 -4.75 -17.85
CA ILE A 7 -31.01 -4.18 -16.49
C ILE A 7 -30.18 -5.00 -15.51
N THR A 8 -30.27 -6.34 -15.55
CA THR A 8 -29.47 -7.20 -14.67
C THR A 8 -27.97 -7.00 -14.87
N LEU A 9 -27.50 -6.89 -16.12
CA LEU A 9 -26.10 -6.62 -16.42
C LEU A 9 -25.65 -5.25 -15.91
N ALA A 10 -26.48 -4.22 -16.06
CA ALA A 10 -26.17 -2.89 -15.55
C ALA A 10 -26.04 -2.87 -14.02
N VAL A 11 -26.92 -3.57 -13.30
CA VAL A 11 -26.86 -3.70 -11.84
C VAL A 11 -25.59 -4.42 -11.40
N ILE A 12 -25.22 -5.52 -12.06
CA ILE A 12 -23.98 -6.26 -11.75
C ILE A 12 -22.75 -5.38 -11.98
N ALA A 13 -22.69 -4.67 -13.12
CA ALA A 13 -21.58 -3.77 -13.42
C ALA A 13 -21.47 -2.63 -12.39
N ALA A 14 -22.60 -2.07 -11.96
CA ALA A 14 -22.64 -1.03 -10.94
C ALA A 14 -22.12 -1.55 -9.58
N ILE A 15 -22.52 -2.75 -9.16
CA ILE A 15 -22.03 -3.38 -7.93
C ILE A 15 -20.52 -3.58 -7.99
N ILE A 16 -20.00 -4.15 -9.09
CA ILE A 16 -18.56 -4.37 -9.29
C ILE A 16 -17.81 -3.03 -9.17
N ALA A 17 -18.25 -1.99 -9.89
CA ALA A 17 -17.63 -0.67 -9.82
C ALA A 17 -17.61 -0.09 -8.40
N LEU A 18 -18.71 -0.25 -7.65
CA LEU A 18 -18.84 0.24 -6.28
C LEU A 18 -17.90 -0.50 -5.32
N PHE A 19 -17.73 -1.81 -5.48
CA PHE A 19 -16.75 -2.59 -4.71
C PHE A 19 -15.31 -2.12 -4.96
N PHE A 20 -14.93 -1.87 -6.22
CA PHE A 20 -13.60 -1.34 -6.55
C PHE A 20 -13.38 0.07 -5.97
N TYR A 21 -14.40 0.92 -6.02
CA TYR A 21 -14.34 2.26 -5.44
C TYR A 21 -14.17 2.21 -3.92
N MET A 22 -14.99 1.42 -3.22
CA MET A 22 -14.93 1.28 -1.77
C MET A 22 -13.64 0.62 -1.27
N SER A 23 -13.03 -0.26 -2.08
CA SER A 23 -11.76 -0.91 -1.74
C SER A 23 -10.58 0.06 -1.86
N THR A 24 -10.56 0.89 -2.92
CA THR A 24 -9.46 1.80 -3.22
C THR A 24 -9.56 3.17 -2.51
N ALA A 25 -10.77 3.64 -2.20
CA ALA A 25 -11.00 4.92 -1.53
C ALA A 25 -10.56 4.96 -0.06
N ARG A 26 -10.23 3.81 0.55
CA ARG A 26 -9.79 3.77 1.94
C ARG A 26 -8.36 4.32 2.12
N ALA A 27 -7.52 4.26 1.11
CA ALA A 27 -6.16 4.76 1.23
C ALA A 27 -6.10 6.26 0.89
N THR A 28 -6.18 7.10 1.93
CA THR A 28 -6.20 8.57 1.82
C THR A 28 -4.81 9.20 2.01
N GLN A 29 -3.87 8.44 2.56
CA GLN A 29 -2.49 8.88 2.79
C GLN A 29 -1.55 7.94 2.04
N GLU A 30 -0.61 8.51 1.32
CA GLU A 30 0.44 7.76 0.64
C GLU A 30 1.79 8.21 1.22
N CYS A 31 2.57 7.26 1.74
CA CYS A 31 3.88 7.53 2.31
C CYS A 31 4.95 6.72 1.58
N THR A 32 6.03 7.40 1.22
CA THR A 32 7.24 6.81 0.67
C THR A 32 8.29 6.78 1.77
N VAL A 33 8.83 5.58 2.02
CA VAL A 33 9.84 5.34 3.03
C VAL A 33 11.05 4.71 2.36
N CYS A 34 12.23 5.27 2.64
CA CYS A 34 13.49 4.71 2.20
C CYS A 34 14.25 4.16 3.40
N VAL A 35 14.82 2.98 3.24
CA VAL A 35 15.63 2.29 4.24
C VAL A 35 17.00 1.99 3.68
N GLU A 36 17.99 1.91 4.58
CA GLU A 36 19.33 1.45 4.25
C GLU A 36 19.77 0.37 5.25
N PHE A 37 20.07 -0.81 4.70
CA PHE A 37 20.38 -1.99 5.48
C PHE A 37 21.51 -2.78 4.80
N ASN A 38 22.59 -3.08 5.55
CA ASN A 38 23.75 -3.84 5.06
C ASN A 38 24.33 -3.35 3.71
N GLY A 39 24.43 -2.03 3.51
CA GLY A 39 24.95 -1.43 2.27
C GLY A 39 23.99 -1.48 1.08
N ARG A 40 22.74 -1.90 1.30
CA ARG A 40 21.67 -1.90 0.30
C ARG A 40 20.62 -0.88 0.74
N SER A 41 20.23 0.01 -0.16
CA SER A 41 19.13 0.93 0.05
C SER A 41 17.95 0.55 -0.81
N ASN A 42 16.75 0.77 -0.29
CA ASN A 42 15.53 0.60 -1.05
C ASN A 42 14.45 1.57 -0.56
N CYS A 43 13.63 2.04 -1.49
CA CYS A 43 12.49 2.88 -1.20
C CYS A 43 11.21 2.14 -1.59
N ALA A 44 10.22 2.18 -0.70
CA ALA A 44 8.89 1.68 -1.00
C ALA A 44 7.83 2.73 -0.68
N THR A 45 6.76 2.72 -1.46
CA THR A 45 5.61 3.59 -1.27
C THR A 45 4.42 2.73 -0.91
N ALA A 46 3.74 3.08 0.17
CA ALA A 46 2.50 2.43 0.58
C ALA A 46 1.43 3.46 0.88
N ALA A 47 0.18 3.05 0.67
CA ALA A 47 -0.98 3.88 0.93
C ALA A 47 -1.81 3.28 2.07
N GLY A 48 -2.32 4.12 2.96
CA GLY A 48 -3.06 3.75 4.16
C GLY A 48 -4.11 4.80 4.53
N ARG A 49 -4.94 4.50 5.54
CA ARG A 49 -5.94 5.47 6.02
C ARG A 49 -5.30 6.62 6.81
N THR A 50 -4.12 6.37 7.37
CA THR A 50 -3.36 7.34 8.16
C THR A 50 -1.90 7.37 7.71
N ALA A 51 -1.21 8.47 7.98
CA ALA A 51 0.21 8.60 7.66
C ALA A 51 1.07 7.57 8.42
N ALA A 52 0.71 7.26 9.67
CA ALA A 52 1.39 6.24 10.47
C ALA A 52 1.24 4.85 9.85
N GLU A 53 0.02 4.45 9.48
CA GLU A 53 -0.26 3.15 8.83
C GLU A 53 0.45 3.03 7.48
N ALA A 54 0.42 4.10 6.67
CA ALA A 54 1.11 4.15 5.39
C ALA A 54 2.63 4.08 5.55
N THR A 55 3.19 4.79 6.54
CA THR A 55 4.63 4.77 6.84
C THR A 55 5.08 3.40 7.30
N GLU A 56 4.36 2.77 8.23
CA GLU A 56 4.70 1.43 8.75
C GLU A 56 4.67 0.37 7.63
N THR A 57 3.63 0.43 6.79
CA THR A 57 3.48 -0.48 5.65
C THR A 57 4.57 -0.25 4.62
N ALA A 58 4.89 1.01 4.32
CA ALA A 58 5.97 1.37 3.40
C ALA A 58 7.33 0.95 3.95
N HIS A 59 7.57 1.12 5.25
CA HIS A 59 8.80 0.72 5.92
C HIS A 59 9.03 -0.79 5.83
N THR A 60 8.01 -1.57 6.19
CA THR A 60 8.05 -3.04 6.12
C THR A 60 8.27 -3.52 4.68
N THR A 61 7.62 -2.86 3.72
CA THR A 61 7.78 -3.17 2.28
C THR A 61 9.17 -2.80 1.77
N ALA A 62 9.73 -1.67 2.23
CA ALA A 62 11.06 -1.21 1.86
C ALA A 62 12.14 -2.18 2.36
N CYS A 63 11.94 -2.77 3.54
CA CYS A 63 12.82 -3.79 4.12
C CYS A 63 12.82 -5.12 3.35
N GLY A 64 11.70 -5.53 2.74
CA GLY A 64 11.57 -6.81 2.05
C GLY A 64 12.71 -7.17 1.06
N PRO A 65 13.05 -6.31 0.08
CA PRO A 65 14.10 -6.61 -0.89
C PRO A 65 15.54 -6.37 -0.41
N VAL A 66 15.74 -5.65 0.71
CA VAL A 66 17.10 -5.40 1.25
C VAL A 66 17.54 -6.46 2.25
N VAL A 67 16.60 -7.21 2.84
CA VAL A 67 16.85 -8.26 3.83
C VAL A 67 16.82 -9.64 3.19
N SER A 68 17.57 -10.59 3.75
CA SER A 68 17.67 -11.99 3.34
C SER A 68 17.44 -12.89 4.55
N GLY A 69 16.17 -13.00 4.94
CA GLY A 69 15.72 -13.85 6.04
C GLY A 69 15.03 -13.08 7.16
N MET A 70 14.35 -13.83 8.03
CA MET A 70 13.44 -13.27 9.05
C MET A 70 14.15 -12.38 10.09
N ASN A 71 15.40 -12.72 10.45
CA ASN A 71 16.17 -11.94 11.44
C ASN A 71 16.52 -10.54 10.91
N GLU A 72 16.89 -10.46 9.63
CA GLU A 72 17.20 -9.19 8.99
C GLU A 72 15.93 -8.35 8.77
N THR A 73 14.79 -8.96 8.49
CA THR A 73 13.49 -8.26 8.43
C THR A 73 13.19 -7.54 9.74
N ILE A 74 13.39 -8.20 10.88
CA ILE A 74 13.18 -7.60 12.21
C ILE A 74 14.23 -6.52 12.50
N ALA A 75 15.49 -6.74 12.12
CA ALA A 75 16.55 -5.74 12.30
C ALA A 75 16.32 -4.47 11.47
N CYS A 76 15.86 -4.61 10.23
CA CYS A 76 15.49 -3.51 9.37
C CYS A 76 14.25 -2.78 9.89
N GLY A 77 13.22 -3.51 10.32
CA GLY A 77 12.01 -2.94 10.91
C GLY A 77 12.26 -2.13 12.20
N ASN A 78 13.28 -2.49 12.97
CA ASN A 78 13.70 -1.75 14.16
C ASN A 78 14.66 -0.58 13.88
N ARG A 79 15.15 -0.41 12.64
CA ARG A 79 15.99 0.73 12.27
C ARG A 79 15.12 1.93 11.90
N ALA A 80 15.62 3.12 12.20
CA ALA A 80 15.02 4.34 11.69
C ALA A 80 15.24 4.43 10.17
N PRO A 81 14.20 4.73 9.38
CA PRO A 81 14.33 4.97 7.94
C PRO A 81 15.17 6.22 7.64
N VAL A 82 15.89 6.20 6.52
CA VAL A 82 16.71 7.35 6.07
C VAL A 82 15.84 8.53 5.63
N SER A 83 14.65 8.26 5.10
CA SER A 83 13.70 9.32 4.76
C SER A 83 12.26 8.81 4.80
N VAL A 84 11.36 9.67 5.28
CA VAL A 84 9.92 9.45 5.25
C VAL A 84 9.26 10.66 4.59
N GLN A 85 8.50 10.43 3.52
CA GLN A 85 7.76 11.46 2.82
C GLN A 85 6.30 11.02 2.72
N CYS A 86 5.41 11.77 3.35
CA CYS A 86 3.97 11.49 3.30
C CYS A 86 3.24 12.58 2.53
N ARG A 87 2.32 12.15 1.66
CA ARG A 87 1.41 13.02 0.91
C ARG A 87 -0.03 12.56 1.08
N LYS A 88 -0.95 13.53 1.06
CA LYS A 88 -2.39 13.25 0.97
C LYS A 88 -2.71 12.87 -0.48
N ARG A 89 -3.45 11.76 -0.66
CA ARG A 89 -3.91 11.26 -1.95
C ARG A 89 -5.32 11.73 -2.25
#